data_AF-A0A2V8NH71-F1
#
_entry.id   AF-A0A2V8NH71-F1
#
_cell.length_a   1.000
_cell.length_b   1.000
_cell.length_c   1.000
_cell.angle_alpha   90.00
_cell.angle_beta   90.00
_cell.angle_gamma   90.00
#
_symmetry.space_group_name_H-M   'P 1'
#
loop_
_entity.id
_entity.type
_entity.pdbx_description
1 polymer ?
#
loop_
_entity_poly.entity_id
_entity_poly.type
_entity_poly.pdbx_seq_one_letter_code
_entity_poly.pdbx_strand_id
1 'polypeptide(L)'
;MFLPGRNQTSLPATYTPADLQADWEFKILQSSALAFRKPDVLQKVREEEAQAGWVLLEKIDDGHLRFKRPASARSNDHNLSFDAYRTNYGASMAIRLLIFWLSLIVGAILIYLFFTNRL
;
A
#
# COMPACT_ATOMS: atom_id res chain seq x y z
N MET A 1 5.16 -51.99 -10.95
CA MET A 1 5.48 -50.87 -11.85
C MET A 1 4.42 -49.80 -11.65
N PHE A 2 4.70 -48.82 -10.80
CA PHE A 2 3.80 -47.72 -10.40
C PHE A 2 4.46 -46.41 -10.83
N LEU A 3 3.75 -45.55 -11.55
CA LEU A 3 4.19 -44.18 -11.86
C LEU A 3 3.46 -43.21 -10.92
N PRO A 4 4.15 -42.48 -10.04
CA PRO A 4 3.52 -41.36 -9.33
C PRO A 4 3.84 -40.03 -10.01
N GLY A 5 2.76 -39.32 -10.37
CA GLY A 5 2.57 -37.88 -10.26
C GLY A 5 3.66 -36.94 -10.80
N ARG A 6 3.50 -36.47 -12.04
CA ARG A 6 4.09 -35.20 -12.48
C ARG A 6 3.13 -34.06 -12.12
N ASN A 7 3.32 -33.47 -10.96
CA ASN A 7 2.75 -32.17 -10.59
C ASN A 7 3.56 -31.11 -11.35
N GLN A 8 3.07 -30.74 -12.54
CA GLN A 8 3.53 -29.60 -13.31
C GLN A 8 2.99 -28.32 -12.66
N THR A 9 3.58 -27.87 -11.56
CA THR A 9 3.47 -26.47 -11.17
C THR A 9 4.56 -25.74 -11.95
N SER A 10 4.19 -25.19 -13.11
CA SER A 10 5.07 -24.32 -13.88
C SER A 10 5.44 -23.10 -13.04
N LEU A 11 6.58 -23.17 -12.35
CA LEU A 11 7.25 -22.01 -11.79
C LEU A 11 7.56 -21.07 -12.97
N PRO A 12 7.04 -19.83 -13.00
CA PRO A 12 7.42 -18.89 -14.03
C PRO A 12 8.89 -18.48 -13.79
N ALA A 13 9.72 -18.70 -14.82
CA ALA A 13 11.13 -18.33 -14.96
C ALA A 13 12.11 -18.96 -13.94
N THR A 14 13.03 -19.76 -14.48
CA THR A 14 14.25 -20.23 -13.83
C THR A 14 15.05 -19.04 -13.30
N TYR A 15 15.05 -18.83 -11.99
CA TYR A 15 15.98 -17.91 -11.33
C TYR A 15 17.40 -18.47 -11.46
N THR A 16 18.34 -17.65 -11.95
CA THR A 16 19.75 -18.04 -11.97
C THR A 16 20.36 -17.82 -10.59
N PRO A 17 21.42 -18.56 -10.20
CA PRO A 17 22.11 -18.33 -8.93
C PRO A 17 22.68 -16.90 -8.77
N ALA A 18 22.86 -16.17 -9.87
CA ALA A 18 23.20 -14.74 -9.86
C ALA A 18 22.02 -13.84 -9.44
N ASP A 19 20.78 -14.25 -9.74
CA ASP A 19 19.57 -13.58 -9.24
C ASP A 19 19.39 -13.82 -7.74
N LEU A 20 19.91 -14.93 -7.20
CA LEU A 20 19.98 -15.20 -5.77
C LEU A 20 21.12 -14.44 -5.06
N GLN A 21 22.09 -13.88 -5.81
CA GLN A 21 23.15 -13.01 -5.26
C GLN A 21 22.71 -11.55 -5.14
N ALA A 22 21.66 -11.17 -5.85
CA ALA A 22 21.09 -9.85 -5.80
C ALA A 22 19.92 -9.89 -4.80
N ASP A 23 20.23 -9.74 -3.52
CA ASP A 23 19.29 -9.66 -2.39
C ASP A 23 18.29 -8.50 -2.59
N TRP A 24 17.36 -8.63 -3.53
CA TRP A 24 16.35 -7.63 -3.85
C TRP A 24 14.97 -8.15 -3.47
N GLU A 25 14.25 -7.33 -2.72
CA GLU A 25 12.87 -7.55 -2.38
C GLU A 25 11.98 -6.71 -3.29
N PHE A 26 10.79 -7.22 -3.56
CA PHE A 26 9.79 -6.55 -4.38
C PHE A 26 8.46 -6.52 -3.65
N LYS A 27 7.70 -5.44 -3.86
CA LYS A 27 6.32 -5.37 -3.41
C LYS A 27 5.44 -4.62 -4.41
N ILE A 28 4.15 -4.91 -4.33
CA ILE A 28 3.11 -4.15 -5.02
C ILE A 28 2.28 -3.44 -3.96
N LEU A 29 2.31 -2.11 -4.01
CA LEU A 29 1.50 -1.25 -3.16
C LEU A 29 0.21 -0.93 -3.90
N GLN A 30 -0.93 -1.20 -3.25
CA GLN A 30 -2.26 -1.08 -3.81
C GLN A 30 -3.02 0.06 -3.15
N SER A 31 -3.91 0.72 -3.88
CA SER A 31 -4.83 1.73 -3.37
C SER A 31 -6.23 1.49 -3.93
N SER A 32 -7.21 1.32 -3.05
CA SER A 32 -8.62 1.11 -3.42
C SER A 32 -9.31 2.33 -4.04
N ALA A 33 -8.73 3.52 -3.93
CA ALA A 33 -9.35 4.78 -4.39
C ALA A 33 -8.65 5.42 -5.59
N LEU A 34 -7.88 4.66 -6.38
CA LEU A 34 -7.05 5.17 -7.48
C LEU A 34 -6.19 6.38 -7.06
N ALA A 35 -5.67 6.35 -5.82
CA ALA A 35 -5.03 7.49 -5.19
C ALA A 35 -3.77 7.95 -5.93
N PHE A 36 -3.11 7.04 -6.66
CA PHE A 36 -1.88 7.32 -7.40
C PHE A 36 -2.11 8.06 -8.73
N ARG A 37 -3.37 8.33 -9.11
CA ARG A 37 -3.71 9.26 -10.19
C ARG A 37 -3.29 10.69 -9.88
N LYS A 38 -3.30 11.07 -8.60
CA LYS A 38 -2.91 12.42 -8.15
C LYS A 38 -1.38 12.49 -8.02
N PRO A 39 -0.68 13.40 -8.72
CA PRO A 39 0.78 13.48 -8.69
C PRO A 39 1.32 13.75 -7.28
N ASP A 40 0.64 14.58 -6.49
CA ASP A 40 1.03 14.88 -5.11
C ASP A 40 1.03 13.63 -4.22
N VAL A 41 0.03 12.77 -4.39
CA VAL A 41 -0.08 11.51 -3.65
C VAL A 41 1.02 10.55 -4.10
N LEU A 42 1.27 10.44 -5.40
CA LEU A 42 2.34 9.60 -5.94
C LEU A 42 3.72 10.04 -5.42
N GLN A 43 3.97 11.35 -5.36
CA GLN A 43 5.21 11.91 -4.81
C GLN A 43 5.34 11.58 -3.32
N LYS A 44 4.29 11.82 -2.54
CA LYS A 44 4.27 11.53 -1.10
C LYS A 44 4.51 10.04 -0.82
N VAL A 45 3.84 9.15 -1.56
CA VAL A 45 4.05 7.70 -1.43
C VAL A 45 5.50 7.35 -1.72
N ARG A 46 6.10 7.91 -2.77
CA ARG A 46 7.50 7.65 -3.10
C ARG A 46 8.43 8.07 -1.98
N GLU A 47 8.18 9.22 -1.35
CA GLU A 47 8.97 9.72 -0.22
C GLU A 47 8.81 8.86 1.03
N GLU A 48 7.57 8.49 1.38
CA GLU A 48 7.29 7.58 2.49
C GLU A 48 7.99 6.23 2.28
N GLU A 49 7.80 5.60 1.12
CA GLU A 49 8.37 4.29 0.83
C GLU A 49 9.92 4.34 0.72
N ALA A 50 10.48 5.46 0.27
CA ALA A 50 11.93 5.67 0.25
C ALA A 50 12.56 5.68 1.66
N GLN A 51 11.82 6.08 2.70
CA GLN A 51 12.31 5.98 4.09
C GLN A 51 12.60 4.52 4.49
N ALA A 52 11.84 3.58 3.94
CA ALA A 52 12.01 2.13 4.14
C ALA A 52 12.93 1.48 3.09
N GLY A 53 13.68 2.29 2.33
CA GLY A 53 14.60 1.85 1.28
C GLY A 53 13.93 1.38 0.00
N TRP A 54 12.61 1.53 -0.15
CA TRP A 54 11.90 1.16 -1.36
C TRP A 54 12.11 2.19 -2.47
N VAL A 55 12.49 1.70 -3.64
CA VAL A 55 12.64 2.47 -4.87
C VAL A 55 11.51 2.10 -5.80
N LEU A 56 10.77 3.10 -6.28
CA LEU A 56 9.70 2.89 -7.25
C LEU A 56 10.31 2.35 -8.55
N LEU A 57 9.83 1.19 -8.98
CA LEU A 57 10.26 0.56 -10.22
C LEU A 57 9.30 0.93 -11.37
N GLU A 58 8.00 0.80 -11.13
CA GLU A 58 6.98 0.95 -12.15
C GLU A 58 5.65 1.39 -11.54
N LYS A 59 4.93 2.26 -12.25
CA LYS A 59 3.52 2.57 -11.98
C LYS A 59 2.67 1.72 -12.93
N ILE A 60 2.09 0.64 -12.41
CA ILE A 60 1.33 -0.34 -13.20
C ILE A 60 0.04 0.30 -13.70
N ASP A 61 -0.69 0.96 -12.79
CA ASP A 61 -1.91 1.72 -13.09
C ASP A 61 -2.09 2.87 -12.06
N ASP A 62 -3.29 3.43 -11.93
CA ASP A 62 -3.60 4.48 -10.93
C ASP A 62 -3.85 3.95 -9.50
N GLY A 63 -3.90 2.63 -9.33
CA GLY A 63 -4.13 1.92 -8.08
C GLY A 63 -2.99 1.01 -7.63
N HIS A 64 -1.98 0.75 -8.46
CA HIS A 64 -0.91 -0.21 -8.20
C HIS A 64 0.47 0.36 -8.56
N LEU A 65 1.38 0.31 -7.59
CA LEU A 65 2.78 0.69 -7.75
C LEU A 65 3.67 -0.49 -7.41
N ARG A 66 4.69 -0.73 -8.24
CA ARG A 66 5.71 -1.75 -8.00
C ARG A 66 6.99 -1.11 -7.47
N PHE A 67 7.48 -1.63 -6.36
CA PHE A 67 8.71 -1.18 -5.72
C PHE A 67 9.75 -2.30 -5.66
N LYS A 68 11.02 -1.91 -5.58
CA LYS A 68 12.15 -2.79 -5.28
C LYS A 68 13.01 -2.20 -4.16
N ARG A 69 13.63 -3.04 -3.34
CA ARG A 69 14.62 -2.60 -2.34
C ARG A 69 15.69 -3.67 -2.10
N PRO A 70 16.90 -3.32 -1.68
CA PRO A 70 17.87 -4.32 -1.25
C PRO A 70 17.46 -4.91 0.11
N ALA A 71 17.68 -6.21 0.34
CA ALA A 71 17.34 -6.88 1.59
C ALA A 71 18.15 -6.35 2.78
N SER A 72 19.33 -5.75 2.52
CA SER A 72 20.11 -5.05 3.54
C SER A 72 19.35 -3.88 4.19
N ALA A 73 18.41 -3.25 3.47
CA ALA A 73 17.56 -2.18 4.01
C ALA A 73 16.62 -2.67 5.11
N ARG A 74 16.29 -3.98 5.15
CA ARG A 74 15.45 -4.60 6.19
C ARG A 74 16.01 -4.36 7.59
N SER A 75 17.33 -4.27 7.71
CA SER A 75 17.98 -4.00 9.00
C SER A 75 17.50 -2.71 9.66
N ASN A 76 17.05 -1.71 8.89
CA ASN A 76 16.55 -0.44 9.40
C ASN A 76 15.02 -0.40 9.59
N ASP A 77 14.30 -1.47 9.26
CA ASP A 77 12.83 -1.48 9.32
C ASP A 77 12.30 -1.21 10.74
N HIS A 78 13.05 -1.58 11.78
CA HIS A 78 12.67 -1.35 13.18
C HIS A 78 12.66 0.12 13.61
N ASN A 79 13.31 1.01 12.85
CA ASN A 79 13.34 2.45 13.12
C ASN A 79 12.21 3.22 12.42
N LEU A 80 11.37 2.54 11.64
CA LEU A 80 10.28 3.17 10.91
C LEU A 80 9.05 3.37 11.79
N SER A 81 8.33 4.46 11.55
CA SER A 81 7.05 4.75 12.20
C SER A 81 5.86 4.00 11.59
N PHE A 82 6.11 3.20 10.55
CA PHE A 82 5.10 2.45 9.80
C PHE A 82 5.66 1.10 9.35
N ASP A 83 4.75 0.18 8.99
CA ASP A 83 5.12 -1.14 8.46
C ASP A 83 5.71 -1.05 7.04
N ALA A 84 6.99 -1.40 6.91
CA ALA A 84 7.72 -1.41 5.64
C ALA A 84 7.13 -2.38 4.59
N TYR A 85 6.44 -3.43 5.01
CA TYR A 85 5.87 -4.45 4.14
C TYR A 85 4.38 -4.23 3.84
N ARG A 86 3.82 -3.08 4.25
CA ARG A 86 2.44 -2.72 3.91
C ARG A 86 2.20 -2.80 2.40
N THR A 87 1.08 -3.42 2.04
CA THR A 87 0.64 -3.59 0.64
C THR A 87 -0.56 -2.73 0.28
N ASN A 88 -1.15 -2.04 1.26
CA ASN A 88 -2.31 -1.17 1.05
C ASN A 88 -1.97 0.27 1.45
N TYR A 89 -2.31 1.22 0.58
CA TYR A 89 -2.15 2.65 0.76
C TYR A 89 -3.51 3.35 0.88
N GLY A 90 -3.60 4.25 1.85
CA GLY A 90 -4.78 5.09 2.10
C GLY A 90 -5.44 4.80 3.46
N ALA A 91 -6.43 5.63 3.80
CA ALA A 91 -7.16 5.48 5.05
C ALA A 91 -7.91 4.14 5.09
N SER A 92 -7.76 3.43 6.21
CA SER A 92 -8.51 2.20 6.48
C SER A 92 -10.01 2.47 6.41
N MET A 93 -10.78 1.43 6.09
CA MET A 93 -12.25 1.52 6.05
C MET A 93 -12.82 2.08 7.37
N ALA A 94 -12.21 1.71 8.50
CA ALA A 94 -12.57 2.21 9.83
C ALA A 94 -12.45 3.73 9.95
N ILE A 95 -11.33 4.32 9.50
CA ILE A 95 -11.12 5.77 9.53
C ILE A 95 -12.15 6.49 8.64
N ARG A 96 -12.44 5.92 7.46
CA ARG A 96 -13.44 6.49 6.54
C ARG A 96 -14.84 6.50 7.16
N LEU A 97 -15.23 5.41 7.80
CA LEU A 97 -16.51 5.30 8.49
C LEU A 97 -16.59 6.24 9.70
N LEU A 98 -15.50 6.39 10.46
CA LEU A 98 -15.45 7.32 11.58
C LEU A 98 -15.65 8.77 11.13
N ILE A 99 -14.97 9.21 10.06
CA ILE A 99 -15.15 10.55 9.48
C ILE A 99 -16.60 10.73 9.00
N PHE A 100 -17.16 9.71 8.33
CA PHE A 100 -18.55 9.75 7.88
C PHE A 100 -19.53 9.94 9.03
N TRP A 101 -19.43 9.13 10.10
CA TRP A 101 -20.30 9.27 11.27
C TRP A 101 -20.12 10.61 11.98
N LEU A 102 -18.89 11.08 12.13
CA LEU A 102 -18.61 12.40 12.70
C LEU A 102 -19.28 13.52 11.89
N SER A 103 -19.23 13.44 10.55
CA SER A 103 -19.86 14.43 9.67
C SER A 103 -21.39 14.45 9.80
N LEU A 104 -22.03 13.29 10.00
CA LEU A 104 -23.47 13.19 10.25
C LEU A 104 -23.86 13.83 11.58
N ILE A 105 -23.08 13.59 12.64
CA ILE A 105 -23.32 14.17 13.97
C ILE A 105 -23.18 15.69 13.91
N VAL A 106 -22.10 16.21 13.32
CA VAL A 106 -21.88 17.65 13.17
C VAL A 106 -23.00 18.29 12.35
N GLY A 107 -23.41 17.66 11.24
CA GLY A 107 -24.53 18.12 10.42
C GLY A 107 -25.84 18.19 11.21
N ALA A 108 -26.17 17.16 11.99
CA ALA A 108 -27.36 17.13 12.82
C ALA A 108 -27.37 18.24 13.90
N ILE A 109 -26.21 18.48 14.54
CA ILE A 109 -26.06 19.55 15.53
C ILE A 109 -26.28 20.92 14.87
N LEU A 110 -25.68 21.17 13.70
CA LEU A 110 -25.87 22.43 12.98
C LEU A 110 -27.32 22.66 12.58
N ILE A 111 -28.03 21.62 12.12
CA ILE A 111 -29.45 21.69 11.79
C ILE A 111 -30.29 22.01 13.03
N TYR A 112 -30.01 21.34 14.15
CA TYR A 112 -30.70 21.57 15.42
C TYR A 112 -30.51 23.01 15.94
N LEU A 113 -29.27 23.51 15.90
CA LEU A 113 -28.95 24.88 16.30
C LEU A 113 -29.60 25.90 15.38
N PHE A 114 -29.62 25.65 14.07
CA PHE A 114 -30.29 26.52 13.11
C PHE A 114 -31.79 26.61 13.38
N PHE A 115 -32.45 25.48 13.66
CA PHE A 115 -33.88 25.45 13.98
C PHE A 115 -34.19 26.16 15.30
N THR A 116 -33.40 25.91 16.35
CA THR A 116 -33.58 26.54 17.66
C THR A 116 -33.36 28.05 17.62
N ASN A 117 -32.39 28.54 16.83
CA ASN A 117 -32.13 29.97 16.68
C ASN A 117 -33.15 30.70 15.78
N ARG A 118 -34.05 29.98 15.11
CA ARG A 118 -35.08 30.53 14.20
C ARG A 118 -36.49 30.57 14.82
N LEU A 119 -36.68 29.92 15.97
CA LEU A 119 -37.90 29.94 16.78
C LEU A 119 -37.79 31.02 17.87
#